data_AF-A0A2D8LEQ5-F1
#
_entry.id   AF-A0A2D8LEQ5-F1
#
_cell.length_a   1.000
_cell.length_b   1.000
_cell.length_c   1.000
_cell.angle_alpha   90.00
_cell.angle_beta   90.00
_cell.angle_gamma   90.00
#
_symmetry.space_group_name_H-M   'P 1'
#
loop_
_entity.id
_entity.type
_entity.pdbx_description
1 polymer ?
#
loop_
_entity_poly.entity_id
_entity_poly.type
_entity_poly.pdbx_seq_one_letter_code
_entity_poly.pdbx_strand_id
1 'polypeptide(L)'
;MENIKTLQENNQSLWIDFISRDLLQSGKLEILINERGITGLTSNPSIFEKAISDSTDYDEDIKKLLKLNSKISSYEIFEKLSIYDIKKAAELLLNTYENTNHLDGYVSIEVSPKLAYKTKETIDQALHLNKKINMPNIMIKVPATDEGIDAIKILTNMGLNINATLMFNQRHYDNVSNAFLEGTANYSQKLL
;
A
#
# COMPACT_ATOMS: atom_id res chain seq x y z
N MET A 1 -18.23 14.47 13.05
CA MET A 1 -18.27 12.99 13.21
C MET A 1 -19.52 12.37 12.60
N GLU A 2 -20.66 13.06 12.58
CA GLU A 2 -21.90 12.57 11.95
C GLU A 2 -21.69 12.11 10.49
N ASN A 3 -21.01 12.90 9.66
CA ASN A 3 -20.73 12.53 8.26
C ASN A 3 -19.92 11.24 8.11
N ILE A 4 -18.96 10.96 9.01
CA ILE A 4 -18.14 9.73 8.92
C ILE A 4 -19.01 8.52 9.25
N LYS A 5 -19.86 8.66 10.27
CA LYS A 5 -20.82 7.62 10.62
C LYS A 5 -21.79 7.35 9.47
N THR A 6 -22.28 8.40 8.80
CA THR A 6 -23.13 8.26 7.62
C THR A 6 -22.42 7.50 6.49
N LEU A 7 -21.15 7.77 6.22
CA LEU A 7 -20.37 7.04 5.21
C LEU A 7 -20.27 5.54 5.57
N GLN A 8 -19.97 5.23 6.83
CA GLN A 8 -19.90 3.84 7.32
C GLN A 8 -21.25 3.12 7.23
N GLU A 9 -22.35 3.79 7.59
CA GLU A 9 -23.72 3.26 7.44
C GLU A 9 -24.08 2.97 5.96
N ASN A 10 -23.37 3.59 5.01
CA ASN A 10 -23.49 3.35 3.57
C ASN A 10 -22.40 2.40 3.01
N ASN A 11 -21.70 1.66 3.86
CA ASN A 11 -20.62 0.73 3.49
C ASN A 11 -19.46 1.40 2.72
N GLN A 12 -19.16 2.66 3.05
CA GLN A 12 -18.01 3.38 2.50
C GLN A 12 -16.92 3.52 3.55
N SER A 13 -15.78 2.88 3.30
CA SER A 13 -14.59 2.96 4.14
C SER A 13 -13.82 4.25 3.89
N LEU A 14 -13.28 4.86 4.96
CA LEU A 14 -12.46 6.06 4.88
C LEU A 14 -10.99 5.72 5.10
N TRP A 15 -10.17 6.02 4.11
CA TRP A 15 -8.73 5.82 4.18
C TRP A 15 -8.00 7.17 4.12
N ILE A 16 -6.84 7.25 4.76
CA ILE A 16 -5.98 8.44 4.71
C ILE A 16 -4.99 8.31 3.55
N ASP A 17 -4.91 9.33 2.69
CA ASP A 17 -3.90 9.40 1.61
C ASP A 17 -2.68 10.23 2.03
N PHE A 18 -2.02 9.79 3.10
CA PHE A 18 -0.86 10.44 3.71
C PHE A 18 -0.14 9.49 4.66
N ILE A 19 1.20 9.59 4.71
CA ILE A 19 2.04 8.90 5.69
C ILE A 19 3.23 9.77 6.06
N SER A 20 3.59 9.77 7.35
CA SER A 20 4.83 10.37 7.86
C SER A 20 5.29 9.64 9.12
N ARG A 21 6.58 9.76 9.45
CA ARG A 21 7.14 9.19 10.68
C ARG A 21 6.41 9.71 11.93
N ASP A 22 6.18 11.02 12.02
CA ASP A 22 5.40 11.63 13.10
C ASP A 22 3.98 11.07 13.19
N LEU A 23 3.24 10.90 12.08
CA LEU A 23 1.89 10.34 12.09
C LEU A 23 1.86 8.94 12.75
N LEU A 24 2.90 8.13 12.49
CA LEU A 24 3.02 6.76 12.98
C LEU A 24 3.51 6.68 14.43
N GLN A 25 4.39 7.58 14.86
CA GLN A 25 5.07 7.49 16.16
C GLN A 25 4.43 8.34 17.25
N SER A 26 3.70 9.40 16.90
CA SER A 26 3.07 10.31 17.86
C SER A 26 1.71 9.82 18.39
N GLY A 27 1.23 8.65 17.95
CA GLY A 27 -0.10 8.13 18.27
C GLY A 27 -1.25 8.77 17.47
N LYS A 28 -0.95 9.73 16.58
CA LYS A 28 -1.97 10.40 15.74
C LYS A 28 -2.74 9.40 14.87
N LEU A 29 -2.07 8.42 14.26
CA LEU A 29 -2.77 7.41 13.45
C LEU A 29 -3.73 6.56 14.30
N GLU A 30 -3.33 6.17 15.50
CA GLU A 30 -4.19 5.41 16.41
C GLU A 30 -5.45 6.19 16.79
N ILE A 31 -5.31 7.49 17.07
CA ILE A 31 -6.46 8.38 17.32
C ILE A 31 -7.39 8.44 16.10
N LEU A 32 -6.83 8.53 14.89
CA LEU A 32 -7.62 8.57 13.66
C LEU A 32 -8.39 7.25 13.43
N ILE A 33 -7.77 6.11 13.72
CA ILE A 33 -8.40 4.79 13.63
C ILE A 33 -9.51 4.68 14.69
N ASN A 34 -9.16 4.86 15.96
CA ASN A 34 -10.02 4.55 17.10
C ASN A 34 -11.15 5.57 17.31
N GLU A 35 -10.91 6.85 17.00
CA GLU A 35 -11.87 7.92 17.30
C GLU A 35 -12.47 8.60 16.07
N ARG A 36 -11.89 8.38 14.88
CA ARG A 36 -12.33 9.06 13.65
C ARG A 36 -12.73 8.11 12.53
N GLY A 37 -12.77 6.79 12.78
CA GLY A 37 -13.32 5.81 11.85
C GLY A 37 -12.46 5.58 10.60
N ILE A 38 -11.18 5.94 10.64
CA ILE A 38 -10.23 5.62 9.59
C ILE A 38 -9.93 4.14 9.60
N THR A 39 -9.99 3.52 8.43
CA THR A 39 -9.91 2.07 8.26
C THR A 39 -8.81 1.64 7.31
N GLY A 40 -8.07 2.56 6.71
CA GLY A 40 -6.93 2.23 5.86
C GLY A 40 -6.05 3.43 5.56
N LEU A 41 -4.94 3.17 4.90
CA LEU A 41 -3.94 4.17 4.57
C LEU A 41 -3.31 3.91 3.21
N THR A 42 -3.09 4.97 2.43
CA THR A 42 -2.35 4.91 1.17
C THR A 42 -1.09 5.76 1.22
N SER A 43 -0.06 5.27 0.55
CA SER A 43 1.14 6.02 0.22
C SER A 43 1.33 6.07 -1.30
N ASN A 44 2.22 6.94 -1.75
CA ASN A 44 2.78 6.97 -3.09
C ASN A 44 4.16 7.65 -3.02
N PRO A 45 4.98 7.60 -4.09
CA PRO A 45 6.32 8.19 -4.07
C PRO A 45 6.35 9.68 -3.69
N SER A 46 5.38 10.49 -4.14
CA SER A 46 5.31 11.92 -3.82
C SER A 46 4.94 12.19 -2.35
N ILE A 47 4.10 11.34 -1.75
CA ILE A 47 3.81 11.43 -0.31
C ILE A 47 5.08 11.17 0.51
N PHE A 48 5.86 10.13 0.16
CA PHE A 48 7.11 9.86 0.86
C PHE A 48 8.17 10.92 0.60
N GLU A 49 8.30 11.42 -0.63
CA GLU A 49 9.19 12.53 -0.96
C GLU A 49 8.95 13.68 0.02
N LYS A 50 7.69 14.13 0.13
CA LYS A 50 7.30 15.21 1.02
C LYS A 50 7.57 14.89 2.49
N ALA A 51 7.20 13.69 2.95
CA ALA A 51 7.41 13.29 4.34
C ALA A 51 8.90 13.31 4.74
N ILE A 52 9.77 12.88 3.82
CA ILE A 52 11.22 12.81 4.04
C ILE A 52 11.89 14.18 3.85
N SER A 53 11.47 14.99 2.87
CA SER A 53 12.09 16.28 2.58
C SER A 53 11.68 17.40 3.54
N ASP A 54 10.45 17.36 4.04
CA ASP A 54 9.86 18.46 4.81
C ASP A 54 10.00 18.26 6.34
N SER A 55 10.70 17.21 6.78
CA SER A 55 10.88 16.89 8.20
C SER A 55 12.31 16.42 8.51
N THR A 56 12.67 16.42 9.79
CA THR A 56 13.92 15.83 10.30
C THR A 56 13.72 14.41 10.84
N ASP A 57 12.51 13.85 10.74
CA ASP A 57 12.13 12.61 11.41
C ASP A 57 12.88 11.38 10.87
N TYR A 58 13.47 11.50 9.69
CA TYR A 58 14.18 10.42 8.99
C TYR A 58 15.72 10.54 9.11
N ASP A 59 16.24 11.67 9.61
CA ASP A 59 17.66 12.01 9.58
C ASP A 59 18.53 10.97 10.28
N GLU A 60 18.14 10.53 11.48
CA GLU A 60 18.94 9.60 12.26
C GLU A 60 19.01 8.22 11.62
N ASP A 61 17.93 7.76 10.98
CA ASP A 61 17.92 6.48 10.28
C ASP A 61 18.72 6.55 8.98
N ILE A 62 18.65 7.67 8.24
CA ILE A 62 19.51 7.92 7.07
C ILE A 62 20.99 7.91 7.49
N LYS A 63 21.36 8.62 8.55
CA LYS A 63 22.73 8.64 9.09
C LYS A 63 23.20 7.25 9.51
N LYS A 64 22.36 6.45 10.17
CA LYS A 64 22.68 5.06 10.55
C LYS A 64 22.93 4.19 9.31
N LEU A 65 22.08 4.30 8.29
CA LEU A 65 22.24 3.53 7.05
C LEU A 65 23.53 3.87 6.31
N LEU A 66 23.87 5.16 6.20
CA LEU A 66 25.13 5.62 5.60
C LEU A 66 26.37 5.18 6.39
N LYS A 67 26.28 5.15 7.73
CA LYS A 67 27.37 4.64 8.58
C LYS A 67 27.59 3.13 8.39
N LEU A 68 26.51 2.36 8.23
CA LEU A 68 26.58 0.91 8.01
C LEU A 68 27.09 0.55 6.60
N ASN A 69 26.69 1.32 5.59
CA ASN A 69 27.17 1.17 4.22
C ASN A 69 27.27 2.54 3.55
N SER A 70 28.49 3.07 3.44
CA SER A 70 28.74 4.37 2.83
C SER A 70 28.46 4.44 1.32
N LYS A 71 28.26 3.28 0.68
CA LYS A 71 27.92 3.16 -0.75
C LYS A 71 26.45 2.81 -1.00
N ILE A 72 25.62 2.78 0.05
CA ILE A 72 24.19 2.51 -0.11
C ILE A 72 23.57 3.54 -1.06
N SER A 73 22.77 3.07 -2.01
CA SER A 73 22.10 3.96 -2.95
C SER A 73 20.95 4.74 -2.28
N SER A 74 20.58 5.88 -2.84
CA SER A 74 19.41 6.64 -2.38
C SER A 74 18.11 5.84 -2.46
N TYR A 75 17.98 4.99 -3.49
CA TYR A 75 16.85 4.08 -3.62
C TYR A 75 16.81 3.04 -2.48
N GLU A 76 17.94 2.42 -2.14
CA GLU A 76 17.99 1.46 -1.02
C GLU A 76 17.71 2.13 0.34
N ILE A 77 18.13 3.39 0.53
CA ILE A 77 17.75 4.17 1.72
C ILE A 77 16.23 4.36 1.73
N PHE A 78 15.67 4.90 0.65
CA PHE A 78 14.22 5.13 0.52
C PHE A 78 13.40 3.86 0.76
N GLU A 79 13.79 2.75 0.13
CA GLU A 79 13.11 1.47 0.25
C GLU A 79 13.11 0.99 1.71
N LYS A 80 14.24 1.11 2.42
CA LYS A 80 14.31 0.74 3.85
C LYS A 80 13.41 1.61 4.73
N LEU A 81 13.40 2.92 4.49
CA LEU A 81 12.57 3.86 5.26
C LEU A 81 11.08 3.64 5.02
N SER A 82 10.69 3.48 3.75
CA SER A 82 9.29 3.25 3.36
C SER A 82 8.77 1.89 3.82
N ILE A 83 9.57 0.82 3.70
CA ILE A 83 9.19 -0.51 4.22
C ILE A 83 8.96 -0.45 5.74
N TYR A 84 9.81 0.26 6.48
CA TYR A 84 9.60 0.42 7.92
C TYR A 84 8.26 1.12 8.19
N ASP A 85 7.99 2.25 7.52
CA ASP A 85 6.79 3.05 7.76
C ASP A 85 5.51 2.27 7.40
N ILE A 86 5.51 1.61 6.25
CA ILE A 86 4.39 0.78 5.81
C ILE A 86 4.16 -0.38 6.77
N LYS A 87 5.23 -1.02 7.26
CA LYS A 87 5.11 -2.06 8.26
C LYS A 87 4.51 -1.53 9.57
N LYS A 88 4.94 -0.36 10.04
CA LYS A 88 4.37 0.27 11.25
C LYS A 88 2.90 0.64 11.07
N ALA A 89 2.53 1.23 9.94
CA ALA A 89 1.13 1.48 9.63
C ALA A 89 0.30 0.19 9.58
N ALA A 90 0.85 -0.87 8.97
CA ALA A 90 0.18 -2.17 8.87
C ALA A 90 -0.01 -2.83 10.24
N GLU A 91 0.98 -2.72 11.14
CA GLU A 91 0.86 -3.17 12.53
C GLU A 91 -0.28 -2.44 13.27
N LEU A 92 -0.39 -1.11 13.10
CA LEU A 92 -1.44 -0.31 13.75
C LEU A 92 -2.84 -0.60 13.20
N LEU A 93 -2.96 -0.94 11.92
CA LEU A 93 -4.24 -1.26 11.26
C LEU A 93 -4.63 -2.73 11.34
N LEU A 94 -3.79 -3.60 11.91
CA LEU A 94 -4.03 -5.05 11.93
C LEU A 94 -5.33 -5.43 12.66
N ASN A 95 -5.62 -4.78 13.79
CA ASN A 95 -6.89 -5.01 14.50
C ASN A 95 -8.11 -4.63 13.65
N THR A 96 -8.00 -3.57 12.83
CA THR A 96 -9.07 -3.21 11.89
C THR A 96 -9.22 -4.29 10.82
N TYR A 97 -8.11 -4.79 10.30
CA TYR A 97 -8.10 -5.87 9.31
C TYR A 97 -8.75 -7.15 9.83
N GLU A 98 -8.50 -7.53 11.07
CA GLU A 98 -9.13 -8.70 11.68
C GLU A 98 -10.63 -8.47 11.98
N ASN A 99 -10.98 -7.35 12.62
CA ASN A 99 -12.35 -7.07 13.05
C ASN A 99 -13.33 -6.81 11.89
N THR A 100 -12.82 -6.43 10.72
CA THR A 100 -13.63 -6.18 9.52
C THR A 100 -13.73 -7.39 8.60
N ASN A 101 -13.32 -8.59 9.08
CA ASN A 101 -13.23 -9.79 8.25
C ASN A 101 -12.40 -9.56 6.98
N HIS A 102 -11.30 -8.83 7.12
CA HIS A 102 -10.36 -8.54 6.03
C HIS A 102 -10.92 -7.67 4.90
N LEU A 103 -12.03 -6.96 5.13
CA LEU A 103 -12.56 -6.00 4.16
C LEU A 103 -11.81 -4.65 4.21
N ASP A 104 -11.24 -4.31 5.37
CA ASP A 104 -10.54 -3.06 5.63
C ASP A 104 -9.23 -3.32 6.39
N GLY A 105 -8.58 -2.27 6.91
CA GLY A 105 -7.34 -2.36 7.68
C GLY A 105 -6.08 -2.44 6.82
N TYR A 106 -6.17 -2.02 5.56
CA TYR A 106 -5.08 -2.15 4.60
C TYR A 106 -4.15 -0.93 4.56
N VAL A 107 -2.89 -1.19 4.22
CA VAL A 107 -1.89 -0.16 3.93
C VAL A 107 -1.30 -0.38 2.53
N SER A 108 -1.37 0.66 1.69
CA SER A 108 -0.85 0.57 0.31
C SER A 108 0.56 1.14 0.17
N ILE A 109 1.45 0.39 -0.49
CA ILE A 109 2.77 0.82 -0.97
C ILE A 109 2.85 0.66 -2.49
N GLU A 110 3.37 1.66 -3.19
CA GLU A 110 3.45 1.66 -4.66
C GLU A 110 4.78 1.10 -5.16
N VAL A 111 4.71 0.32 -6.24
CA VAL A 111 5.90 -0.02 -7.03
C VAL A 111 6.55 1.24 -7.60
N SER A 112 7.80 1.14 -8.04
CA SER A 112 8.49 2.26 -8.66
C SER A 112 7.76 2.69 -9.95
N PRO A 113 7.44 3.99 -10.11
CA PRO A 113 6.82 4.49 -11.34
C PRO A 113 7.65 4.20 -12.61
N LYS A 114 8.96 3.98 -12.46
CA LYS A 114 9.86 3.62 -13.58
C LYS A 114 9.56 2.23 -14.18
N LEU A 115 8.76 1.42 -13.50
CA LEU A 115 8.39 0.06 -13.91
C LEU A 115 6.97 -0.01 -14.48
N ALA A 116 6.23 1.11 -14.56
CA ALA A 116 4.83 1.14 -14.96
C ALA A 116 4.53 0.48 -16.32
N TYR A 117 5.51 0.43 -17.22
CA TYR A 117 5.40 -0.21 -18.55
C TYR A 117 6.29 -1.46 -18.66
N LYS A 118 6.51 -2.14 -17.54
CA LYS A 118 7.41 -3.31 -17.43
C LYS A 118 6.77 -4.36 -16.54
N THR A 119 5.93 -5.23 -17.13
CA THR A 119 5.13 -6.23 -16.41
C THR A 119 5.99 -7.10 -15.49
N LYS A 120 7.07 -7.69 -16.02
CA LYS A 120 7.93 -8.61 -15.27
C LYS A 120 8.59 -7.90 -14.08
N GLU A 121 9.16 -6.72 -14.30
CA GLU A 121 9.84 -5.97 -13.26
C GLU A 121 8.87 -5.44 -12.20
N THR A 122 7.65 -5.07 -12.60
CA THR A 122 6.57 -4.73 -11.66
C THR A 122 6.22 -5.91 -10.76
N ILE A 123 6.06 -7.11 -11.33
CA ILE A 123 5.81 -8.34 -10.58
C ILE A 123 6.97 -8.63 -9.62
N ASP A 124 8.20 -8.59 -10.13
CA ASP A 124 9.40 -8.88 -9.34
C ASP A 124 9.52 -7.91 -8.14
N GLN A 125 9.25 -6.62 -8.34
CA GLN A 125 9.28 -5.63 -7.27
C GLN A 125 8.09 -5.80 -6.30
N ALA A 126 6.88 -6.08 -6.79
CA ALA A 126 5.72 -6.32 -5.95
C ALA A 126 5.94 -7.50 -5.00
N LEU A 127 6.48 -8.62 -5.51
CA LEU A 127 6.84 -9.79 -4.72
C LEU A 127 7.96 -9.47 -3.73
N HIS A 128 8.95 -8.67 -4.14
CA HIS A 128 10.03 -8.20 -3.26
C HIS A 128 9.47 -7.42 -2.07
N LEU A 129 8.66 -6.38 -2.32
CA LEU A 129 8.06 -5.54 -1.29
C LEU A 129 7.16 -6.35 -0.37
N ASN A 130 6.29 -7.20 -0.94
CA ASN A 130 5.39 -8.05 -0.17
C ASN A 130 6.16 -8.96 0.80
N LYS A 131 7.22 -9.62 0.31
CA LYS A 131 8.09 -10.48 1.12
C LYS A 131 8.87 -9.70 2.18
N LYS A 132 9.35 -8.50 1.88
CA LYS A 132 10.13 -7.69 2.83
C LYS A 132 9.28 -7.12 3.95
N ILE A 133 8.08 -6.65 3.63
CA ILE A 133 7.17 -6.09 4.63
C ILE A 133 6.56 -7.22 5.47
N ASN A 134 6.17 -8.32 4.82
CA ASN A 134 5.70 -9.55 5.46
C ASN A 134 4.55 -9.29 6.46
N MET A 135 3.51 -8.62 5.99
CA MET A 135 2.29 -8.33 6.73
C MET A 135 1.08 -8.77 5.89
N PRO A 136 0.00 -9.28 6.49
CA PRO A 136 -1.16 -9.79 5.73
C PRO A 136 -2.02 -8.68 5.14
N ASN A 137 -2.01 -7.49 5.75
CA ASN A 137 -2.86 -6.36 5.43
C ASN A 137 -2.15 -5.27 4.62
N ILE A 138 -1.17 -5.64 3.80
CA ILE A 138 -0.59 -4.72 2.82
C ILE A 138 -1.22 -4.91 1.45
N MET A 139 -1.32 -3.81 0.71
CA MET A 139 -1.65 -3.81 -0.71
C MET A 139 -0.46 -3.28 -1.50
N ILE A 140 -0.09 -3.99 -2.57
CA ILE A 140 0.86 -3.43 -3.54
C ILE A 140 0.07 -2.59 -4.54
N LYS A 141 0.43 -1.32 -4.63
CA LYS A 141 -0.20 -0.38 -5.54
C LYS A 141 0.49 -0.44 -6.91
N VAL A 142 -0.30 -0.70 -7.95
CA VAL A 142 0.17 -0.92 -9.33
C VAL A 142 -0.61 -0.01 -10.29
N PRO A 143 0.06 0.80 -11.13
CA PRO A 143 -0.58 1.61 -12.15
C PRO A 143 -1.38 0.77 -13.16
N ALA A 144 -2.58 1.20 -13.53
CA ALA A 144 -3.46 0.54 -14.50
C ALA A 144 -3.09 0.85 -15.98
N THR A 145 -1.80 0.74 -16.32
CA THR A 145 -1.30 0.68 -17.71
C THR A 145 -1.60 -0.71 -18.31
N ASP A 146 -1.47 -0.90 -19.62
CA ASP A 146 -1.68 -2.23 -20.23
C ASP A 146 -0.75 -3.29 -19.61
N GLU A 147 0.53 -2.97 -19.40
CA GLU A 147 1.51 -3.84 -18.72
C GLU A 147 1.19 -4.05 -17.24
N GLY A 148 0.62 -3.03 -16.59
CA GLY A 148 0.18 -3.07 -15.22
C GLY A 148 -1.05 -3.96 -15.02
N ILE A 149 -2.00 -3.96 -15.96
CA ILE A 149 -3.16 -4.87 -15.97
C ILE A 149 -2.69 -6.33 -15.96
N ASP A 150 -1.72 -6.68 -16.81
CA ASP A 150 -1.13 -8.02 -16.84
C ASP A 150 -0.46 -8.38 -15.50
N ALA A 151 0.26 -7.43 -14.90
CA ALA A 151 0.88 -7.61 -13.59
C ALA A 151 -0.16 -7.80 -12.48
N ILE A 152 -1.23 -7.00 -12.46
CA ILE A 152 -2.34 -7.09 -11.49
C ILE A 152 -2.95 -8.49 -11.55
N LYS A 153 -3.31 -8.99 -12.74
CA LYS A 153 -3.87 -10.34 -12.92
C LYS A 153 -2.97 -11.41 -12.32
N ILE A 154 -1.67 -11.38 -12.64
CA ILE A 154 -0.70 -12.39 -12.17
C ILE A 154 -0.53 -12.31 -10.66
N LEU A 155 -0.35 -11.10 -10.10
CA LEU A 155 -0.14 -10.91 -8.67
C LEU A 155 -1.37 -11.30 -7.84
N THR A 156 -2.58 -10.99 -8.34
CA THR A 156 -3.84 -11.45 -7.75
C THR A 156 -3.94 -12.97 -7.78
N ASN A 157 -3.54 -13.62 -8.88
CA ASN A 157 -3.49 -15.09 -8.95
C ASN A 157 -2.47 -15.73 -7.99
N MET A 158 -1.46 -14.98 -7.58
CA MET A 158 -0.50 -15.38 -6.56
C MET A 158 -0.98 -15.07 -5.13
N GLY A 159 -2.16 -14.46 -4.97
CA GLY A 159 -2.79 -14.18 -3.68
C GLY A 159 -2.31 -12.89 -3.01
N LEU A 160 -1.71 -11.96 -3.76
CA LEU A 160 -1.36 -10.65 -3.23
C LEU A 160 -2.57 -9.73 -3.26
N ASN A 161 -2.72 -8.88 -2.24
CA ASN A 161 -3.69 -7.79 -2.28
C ASN A 161 -3.13 -6.65 -3.14
N ILE A 162 -3.92 -6.17 -4.10
CA ILE A 162 -3.49 -5.18 -5.08
C ILE A 162 -4.38 -3.94 -5.03
N ASN A 163 -3.76 -2.77 -5.01
CA ASN A 163 -4.41 -1.49 -5.19
C ASN A 163 -4.14 -0.99 -6.62
N ALA A 164 -5.10 -1.16 -7.53
CA ALA A 164 -4.98 -0.64 -8.89
C ALA A 164 -5.13 0.89 -8.87
N THR A 165 -4.11 1.62 -9.35
CA THR A 165 -4.08 3.10 -9.31
C THR A 165 -4.09 3.72 -10.72
N LEU A 166 -4.29 5.04 -10.79
CA LEU A 166 -4.26 5.83 -12.02
C LEU A 166 -5.31 5.41 -13.06
N MET A 167 -6.50 5.04 -12.58
CA MET A 167 -7.67 4.75 -13.41
C MET A 167 -8.51 6.01 -13.66
N PHE A 168 -8.39 6.58 -14.86
CA PHE A 168 -9.07 7.84 -15.21
C PHE A 168 -10.28 7.69 -16.15
N ASN A 169 -10.65 6.48 -16.56
CA ASN A 169 -11.76 6.23 -17.47
C ASN A 169 -12.36 4.84 -17.24
N GLN A 170 -13.54 4.59 -17.81
CA GLN A 170 -14.26 3.32 -17.67
C GLN A 170 -13.48 2.12 -18.22
N ARG A 171 -12.73 2.31 -19.32
CA ARG A 171 -11.90 1.24 -19.88
C ARG A 171 -10.84 0.75 -18.89
N HIS A 172 -10.21 1.64 -18.12
CA HIS A 172 -9.30 1.21 -17.05
C HIS A 172 -10.02 0.38 -15.99
N TYR A 173 -11.21 0.81 -15.56
CA TYR A 173 -12.02 0.07 -14.60
C TYR A 173 -12.39 -1.33 -15.11
N ASP A 174 -12.88 -1.43 -16.35
CA ASP A 174 -13.27 -2.71 -16.96
C ASP A 174 -12.06 -3.64 -17.07
N ASN A 175 -10.92 -3.13 -17.52
CA ASN A 175 -9.69 -3.90 -17.65
C ASN A 175 -9.20 -4.43 -16.29
N VAL A 176 -9.17 -3.58 -15.25
CA VAL A 176 -8.75 -3.99 -13.90
C VAL A 176 -9.73 -5.01 -13.32
N SER A 177 -11.03 -4.79 -13.49
CA SER A 177 -12.07 -5.69 -13.00
C SER A 177 -11.95 -7.07 -13.65
N ASN A 178 -11.74 -7.13 -14.97
CA ASN A 178 -11.51 -8.38 -15.69
C ASN A 178 -10.22 -9.07 -15.23
N ALA A 179 -9.12 -8.33 -15.08
CA ALA A 179 -7.86 -8.87 -14.55
C ALA A 179 -8.02 -9.46 -13.14
N PHE A 180 -8.79 -8.81 -12.27
CA PHE A 180 -9.10 -9.32 -10.94
C PHE A 180 -9.92 -10.62 -10.99
N LEU A 181 -10.99 -10.66 -11.80
CA LEU A 181 -11.82 -11.85 -11.97
C LEU A 181 -11.02 -13.03 -12.54
N GLU A 182 -10.21 -12.79 -13.56
CA GLU A 182 -9.33 -13.81 -14.15
C GLU A 182 -8.25 -14.26 -13.16
N GLY A 183 -7.65 -13.34 -12.41
CA GLY A 183 -6.66 -13.64 -11.39
C GLY A 183 -7.24 -14.51 -10.27
N THR A 184 -8.49 -14.28 -9.89
CA THR A 184 -9.16 -15.01 -8.78
C THR A 184 -9.88 -16.29 -9.19
N ALA A 185 -9.99 -16.60 -10.48
CA ALA A 185 -10.74 -17.75 -11.00
C ALA A 185 -10.36 -19.08 -10.33
N ASN A 186 -9.07 -19.28 -10.02
CA ASN A 186 -8.57 -20.50 -9.38
C ASN A 186 -8.97 -20.64 -7.90
N TYR A 187 -9.31 -19.54 -7.20
CA TYR A 187 -9.79 -19.59 -5.82
C TYR A 187 -11.27 -19.96 -5.74
N SER A 188 -12.04 -19.54 -6.75
CA SER A 188 -13.47 -19.84 -6.84
C SER A 188 -13.76 -21.32 -7.06
N GLN A 189 -12.84 -22.05 -7.72
CA GLN A 189 -12.98 -23.50 -7.95
C GLN A 189 -12.71 -24.36 -6.71
N LYS A 190 -12.07 -23.83 -5.66
CA LYS A 190 -11.79 -24.58 -4.43
C LYS A 190 -12.92 -24.57 -3.39
N LEU A 191 -13.98 -23.79 -3.67
CA LEU A 191 -15.14 -23.64 -2.79
C LEU A 191 -16.37 -24.45 -3.26
N LEU A 192 -16.22 -25.25 -4.33
CA LEU A 192 -17.19 -26.24 -4.84
C LEU A 192 -16.63 -27.65 -4.66
#